data_AF-A0A7W7ZD07-F1
#
_entry.id   AF-A0A7W7ZD07-F1
#
_cell.length_a   1.000
_cell.length_b   1.000
_cell.length_c   1.000
_cell.angle_alpha   90.00
_cell.angle_beta   90.00
_cell.angle_gamma   90.00
#
_symmetry.space_group_name_H-M   'P 1'
#
loop_
_entity.id
_entity.type
_entity.pdbx_description
1 polymer ?
#
loop_
_entity_poly.entity_id
_entity_poly.type
_entity_poly.pdbx_seq_one_letter_code
_entity_poly.pdbx_strand_id
1 'polypeptide(L)' 'MAAVKKCAHEMCKCVVGEKEKYCSTFCEDAKGTQTLTCDCGHAACEADKL' A
#
# COMPACT_ATOMS: atom_id res chain seq x y z
N MET A 1 8.11 -1.11 -21.20
CA MET A 1 6.82 -1.34 -20.49
C MET A 1 7.13 -1.23 -19.01
N ALA A 2 6.59 -0.22 -18.31
CA ALA A 2 6.83 -0.07 -16.87
C ALA A 2 5.89 -1.01 -16.12
N ALA A 3 6.45 -2.00 -15.42
CA ALA A 3 5.71 -2.94 -14.61
C ALA A 3 5.23 -2.23 -13.33
N VAL A 4 3.94 -1.96 -13.28
CA VAL A 4 3.26 -1.52 -12.07
C VAL A 4 3.10 -2.71 -11.13
N LYS A 5 3.43 -2.53 -9.86
CA LYS A 5 3.34 -3.59 -8.84
C LYS A 5 2.49 -3.11 -7.66
N LYS A 6 1.91 -4.03 -6.91
CA LYS A 6 1.14 -3.67 -5.71
C LYS A 6 2.08 -3.29 -4.58
N CYS A 7 1.60 -2.42 -3.69
CA CYS A 7 2.27 -2.10 -2.44
C CYS A 7 2.60 -3.39 -1.68
N ALA A 8 3.80 -3.48 -1.11
CA ALA A 8 4.26 -4.66 -0.39
C ALA A 8 3.62 -4.84 1.00
N HIS A 9 2.74 -3.93 1.42
CA HIS A 9 1.95 -4.08 2.64
C HIS A 9 0.70 -4.92 2.35
N GLU A 10 0.50 -6.02 3.09
CA GLU A 10 -0.48 -7.07 2.76
C GLU A 10 -1.93 -6.56 2.64
N MET A 11 -2.35 -5.67 3.54
CA MET A 11 -3.69 -5.06 3.49
C MET A 11 -3.78 -3.82 2.59
N CYS A 12 -2.69 -3.43 1.92
CA CYS A 12 -2.67 -2.26 1.04
C CYS A 12 -3.06 -2.64 -0.39
N LYS A 13 -4.03 -1.92 -0.95
CA LYS A 13 -4.49 -2.11 -2.34
C LYS A 13 -3.83 -1.15 -3.33
N CYS A 14 -2.92 -0.30 -2.86
CA CYS A 14 -2.24 0.69 -3.71
C CYS A 14 -1.34 0.02 -4.75
N VAL A 15 -1.23 0.66 -5.90
CA VAL A 15 -0.30 0.30 -6.96
C VAL A 15 0.85 1.30 -6.93
N VAL A 16 2.07 0.79 -7.02
CA VAL A 16 3.32 1.53 -6.91
C VAL A 16 4.18 1.31 -8.14
N GLY A 17 5.10 2.24 -8.40
CA GLY A 17 6.04 2.13 -9.49
C GLY A 17 6.98 0.93 -9.34
N GLU A 18 7.60 0.51 -10.44
CA GLU A 18 8.48 -0.67 -10.49
C GLU A 18 9.63 -0.63 -9.46
N LYS A 19 10.12 0.57 -9.15
CA LYS A 19 11.21 0.82 -8.20
C LYS A 19 10.74 1.00 -6.76
N GLU A 20 9.46 1.29 -6.55
CA GLU A 20 8.90 1.64 -5.24
C GLU A 20 8.25 0.42 -4.61
N LYS A 21 8.60 0.05 -3.38
CA LYS A 21 7.99 -1.13 -2.73
C LYS A 21 6.71 -0.79 -1.96
N TYR A 22 6.58 0.44 -1.51
CA TYR A 22 5.49 0.92 -0.67
C TYR A 22 4.90 2.18 -1.29
N CYS A 23 3.61 2.40 -1.10
CA CYS A 23 2.94 3.59 -1.62
C CYS A 23 3.21 4.85 -0.80
N SER A 24 3.59 4.68 0.47
CA SER A 24 3.89 5.76 1.41
C SER A 24 4.71 5.21 2.57
N THR A 25 5.33 6.10 3.34
CA THR A 25 6.11 5.79 4.55
C THR A 25 5.28 5.02 5.58
N PHE A 26 3.96 5.25 5.65
CA PHE A 26 3.07 4.47 6.52
C PHE A 26 3.13 2.96 6.23
N CYS A 27 3.07 2.58 4.95
CA CYS A 27 3.13 1.18 4.54
C CYS A 27 4.52 0.58 4.71
N GLU A 28 5.56 1.41 4.64
CA GLU A 28 6.94 1.00 4.92
C GLU A 28 7.18 0.76 6.41
N ASP A 29 6.64 1.60 7.28
CA ASP A 29 6.72 1.46 8.74
C ASP A 29 5.84 0.30 9.24
N ALA A 30 4.64 0.15 8.66
CA ALA A 30 3.75 -0.98 8.92
C ALA A 30 4.26 -2.31 8.31
N LYS A 31 5.41 -2.31 7.63
CA LYS A 31 6.02 -3.53 7.08
C LYS A 31 6.35 -4.50 8.21
N GLY A 32 5.72 -5.68 8.17
CA GLY A 32 5.90 -6.72 9.18
C GLY A 32 4.94 -6.60 10.36
N THR A 33 4.11 -5.57 10.37
CA THR A 33 2.98 -5.44 11.29
C THR A 33 1.73 -5.98 10.60
N GLN A 34 1.08 -6.98 11.19
CA GLN A 34 -0.22 -7.44 10.73
C GLN A 34 -1.28 -6.40 11.14
N THR A 35 -1.49 -5.42 10.28
CA THR A 35 -2.56 -4.44 10.44
C THR A 35 -3.85 -4.97 9.81
N LEU A 36 -5.00 -4.73 10.44
CA LEU A 36 -6.31 -5.06 9.88
C LEU A 36 -6.75 -4.07 8.80
N THR A 37 -6.24 -2.84 8.85
CA THR A 37 -6.59 -1.77 7.92
C THR A 37 -5.35 -0.98 7.51
N CYS A 38 -5.32 -0.55 6.25
CA CYS A 38 -4.26 0.28 5.72
C CYS A 38 -4.66 1.76 5.74
N ASP A 39 -4.00 2.56 6.57
CA ASP A 39 -4.24 4.00 6.74
C ASP A 39 -3.27 4.87 5.92
N CYS A 40 -2.81 4.38 4.77
CA CYS A 40 -1.87 5.10 3.92
C CYS A 40 -2.41 6.39 3.28
N GLY A 41 -3.71 6.71 3.49
CA GLY A 41 -4.36 7.92 2.99
C GLY A 41 -4.57 7.98 1.48
N HIS A 42 -4.47 6.84 0.78
CA HIS A 42 -4.73 6.78 -0.65
C HIS A 42 -6.15 6.31 -0.92
N ALA A 43 -6.77 6.88 -1.95
CA ALA A 43 -8.10 6.51 -2.41
C ALA A 43 -8.30 5.00 -2.62
N ALA A 44 -7.26 4.29 -3.08
CA ALA A 44 -7.31 2.83 -3.26
C ALA A 44 -7.54 2.04 -1.96
N CYS A 45 -7.09 2.56 -0.82
CA CYS A 45 -7.30 1.96 0.50
C CYS A 45 -8.47 2.60 1.25
N GLU A 46 -8.72 3.90 1.06
CA GLU A 46 -9.87 4.59 1.69
C GLU A 46 -11.22 4.13 1.12
N ALA A 47 -11.27 3.77 -0.15
CA ALA A 47 -12.50 3.29 -0.79
C ALA A 47 -13.05 1.97 -0.21
N ASP A 48 -12.27 1.25 0.61
CA ASP A 48 -12.66 -0.03 1.22
C ASP A 48 -13.34 0.13 2.59
N LYS A 49 -13.48 1.35 3.11
CA LYS A 49 -13.96 1.65 4.48
C LYS A 49 -15.48 1.88 4.58
N LEU A 50 -16.28 1.32 3.66
CA LEU A 50 -17.74 1.49 3.60
C LEU A 50 -18.48 0.65 4.66
#